data_AF-A0A960F047-F1
#
_entry.id   AF-A0A960F047-F1
#
_cell.length_a   1.000
_cell.length_b   1.000
_cell.length_c   1.000
_cell.angle_alpha   90.00
_cell.angle_beta   90.00
_cell.angle_gamma   90.00
#
_symmetry.space_group_name_H-M   'P 1'
#
loop_
_entity.id
_entity.type
_entity.pdbx_description
1 polymer ?
#
loop_
_entity_poly.entity_id
_entity_poly.type
_entity_poly.pdbx_seq_one_letter_code
_entity_poly.pdbx_strand_id
1 'polypeptide(L)'
;MNRLNKFDAERLMDAYDADPVAALTAALRVLLDRPHDDWTQLVKAAGFTCARRILLQGADPVALDELAAELNELRALDPAGLR
;
A
#
# COMPACT_ATOMS: atom_id res chain seq x y z
N MET A 1 10.11 10.20 -1.46
CA MET A 1 9.47 8.89 -1.29
C MET A 1 9.52 8.58 0.20
N ASN A 2 8.39 8.68 0.89
CA ASN A 2 8.31 8.22 2.29
C ASN A 2 8.42 6.69 2.30
N ARG A 3 8.85 6.10 3.40
CA ARG A 3 8.86 4.65 3.60
C ARG A 3 7.90 4.28 4.72
N LEU A 4 7.25 3.13 4.59
CA LEU A 4 6.45 2.56 5.67
C LEU A 4 7.37 2.14 6.81
N ASN A 5 7.12 2.65 8.01
CA ASN A 5 7.80 2.15 9.19
C ASN A 5 7.20 0.80 9.62
N LYS A 6 7.83 0.14 10.59
CA LYS A 6 7.39 -1.15 11.12
C LYS A 6 5.92 -1.15 11.58
N PHE A 7 5.49 -0.08 12.25
CA PHE A 7 4.14 0.03 12.81
C PHE A 7 3.08 0.18 11.71
N ASP A 8 3.35 0.99 10.68
CA ASP A 8 2.40 1.15 9.56
C ASP A 8 2.22 -0.15 8.78
N ALA A 9 3.29 -0.93 8.63
CA ALA A 9 3.23 -2.21 7.95
C ALA A 9 2.60 -3.33 8.80
N GLU A 10 2.79 -3.33 10.12
CA GLU A 10 2.04 -4.24 11.02
C GLU A 10 0.53 -3.92 10.97
N ARG A 11 0.17 -2.63 11.04
CA ARG A 11 -1.23 -2.19 10.89
C ARG A 11 -1.83 -2.55 9.53
N LEU A 12 -1.03 -2.50 8.47
CA LEU A 12 -1.46 -2.97 7.15
C LEU A 12 -1.84 -4.44 7.23
N MET A 13 -0.98 -5.31 7.74
CA MET A 13 -1.23 -6.75 7.80
C MET A 13 -2.42 -7.10 8.72
N ASP A 14 -2.52 -6.44 9.87
CA ASP A 14 -3.62 -6.66 10.82
C ASP A 14 -4.99 -6.28 10.24
N ALA A 15 -5.03 -5.23 9.41
CA ALA A 15 -6.27 -4.75 8.79
C ALA A 15 -6.58 -5.42 7.45
N TYR A 16 -5.58 -6.06 6.81
CA TYR A 16 -5.69 -6.56 5.44
C TYR A 16 -6.76 -7.65 5.30
N ASP A 17 -6.82 -8.59 6.25
CA ASP A 17 -7.79 -9.68 6.23
C ASP A 17 -9.25 -9.19 6.38
N ALA A 18 -9.45 -8.02 6.98
CA ALA A 18 -10.78 -7.44 7.21
C ALA A 18 -11.22 -6.52 6.07
N ASP A 19 -10.32 -5.65 5.59
CA ASP A 19 -10.57 -4.74 4.46
C ASP A 19 -9.24 -4.42 3.73
N PRO A 20 -8.90 -5.19 2.69
CA PRO A 20 -7.61 -5.05 2.02
C PRO A 20 -7.47 -3.69 1.33
N VAL A 21 -8.55 -3.14 0.78
CA VAL A 21 -8.51 -1.83 0.09
C VAL A 21 -8.29 -0.70 1.11
N ALA A 22 -8.98 -0.72 2.25
CA ALA A 22 -8.76 0.29 3.29
C ALA A 22 -7.35 0.18 3.88
N ALA A 23 -6.86 -1.04 4.12
CA ALA A 23 -5.52 -1.27 4.65
C ALA A 23 -4.43 -0.77 3.69
N LEU A 24 -4.52 -1.13 2.40
CA LEU A 24 -3.61 -0.66 1.36
C LEU A 24 -3.73 0.85 1.12
N THR A 25 -4.93 1.42 1.23
CA THR A 25 -5.15 2.88 1.18
C THR A 25 -4.32 3.57 2.25
N ALA A 26 -4.40 3.12 3.52
CA ALA A 26 -3.64 3.71 4.61
C ALA A 26 -2.12 3.64 4.34
N ALA A 27 -1.64 2.49 3.85
CA ALA A 27 -0.23 2.32 3.54
C ALA A 27 0.25 3.21 2.39
N LEU A 28 -0.53 3.33 1.31
CA LEU A 28 -0.20 4.20 0.18
C LEU A 28 -0.21 5.68 0.57
N ARG A 29 -1.10 6.12 1.46
CA ARG A 29 -1.12 7.49 1.99
C ARG A 29 0.20 7.86 2.66
N VAL A 30 0.76 6.95 3.45
CA VAL A 30 2.06 7.15 4.12
C VAL A 30 3.18 7.17 3.07
N LEU A 31 3.22 6.16 2.20
CA LEU A 31 4.29 6.00 1.20
C LEU A 31 4.39 7.20 0.23
N LEU A 32 3.24 7.69 -0.22
CA LEU A 32 3.13 8.78 -1.18
C LEU A 32 3.04 10.17 -0.55
N ASP A 33 3.05 10.27 0.79
CA ASP A 33 2.86 11.50 1.55
C ASP A 33 1.57 12.24 1.16
N ARG A 34 0.47 11.48 1.08
CA ARG A 34 -0.86 11.92 0.63
C ARG A 34 -1.93 11.50 1.64
N PRO A 35 -1.97 12.08 2.85
CA PRO A 35 -2.79 11.59 3.97
C PRO A 35 -4.32 11.64 3.73
N HIS A 36 -4.78 12.40 2.74
CA HIS A 36 -6.20 12.63 2.49
C HIS A 36 -6.71 12.01 1.19
N ASP A 37 -5.82 11.48 0.35
CA ASP A 37 -6.21 10.94 -0.95
C ASP A 37 -7.01 9.65 -0.80
N ASP A 38 -8.01 9.45 -1.65
CA ASP A 38 -8.76 8.19 -1.72
C ASP A 38 -8.00 7.11 -2.51
N TRP A 39 -8.50 5.86 -2.47
CA TRP A 39 -7.90 4.72 -3.17
C TRP A 39 -7.64 5.02 -4.66
N THR A 40 -8.59 5.64 -5.34
CA THR A 40 -8.47 5.91 -6.79
C THR A 40 -7.39 6.94 -7.06
N GLN A 41 -7.31 7.99 -6.24
CA GLN A 41 -6.28 9.01 -6.34
C GLN A 41 -4.89 8.42 -6.05
N LEU A 42 -4.75 7.59 -5.02
CA LEU A 42 -3.51 6.93 -4.65
C LEU A 42 -3.02 5.97 -5.74
N VAL A 43 -3.89 5.10 -6.27
CA VAL A 43 -3.56 4.17 -7.36
C VAL A 43 -3.14 4.92 -8.63
N LYS A 44 -3.70 6.10 -8.90
CA LYS A 44 -3.27 6.97 -10.02
C LYS A 44 -1.91 7.62 -9.74
N ALA A 45 -1.68 8.07 -8.51
CA ALA A 45 -0.46 8.73 -8.09
C ALA A 45 0.74 7.79 -7.92
N ALA A 46 0.50 6.52 -7.63
CA ALA A 46 1.53 5.49 -7.39
C ALA A 46 2.36 5.11 -8.63
N GLY A 47 1.99 5.61 -9.82
CA GLY A 47 2.75 5.35 -11.05
C GLY A 47 2.62 3.92 -11.58
N PHE A 48 1.64 3.15 -11.12
CA PHE A 48 1.38 1.80 -11.63
C PHE A 48 1.02 1.80 -13.13
N THR A 49 1.32 0.68 -13.79
CA THR A 49 0.93 0.45 -15.19
C THR A 49 -0.59 0.49 -15.34
N CYS A 50 -1.07 0.80 -16.54
CA CYS A 50 -2.51 0.90 -16.80
C CYS A 50 -3.24 -0.41 -16.44
N ALA A 51 -2.68 -1.56 -16.82
CA ALA A 51 -3.24 -2.88 -16.49
C ALA A 51 -3.36 -3.10 -14.98
N ARG A 52 -2.30 -2.80 -14.22
CA ARG A 52 -2.31 -2.94 -12.76
C ARG A 52 -3.31 -2.00 -12.09
N ARG A 53 -3.44 -0.76 -12.56
CA ARG A 53 -4.46 0.17 -12.03
C ARG A 53 -5.88 -0.34 -12.23
N ILE A 54 -6.18 -0.99 -13.36
CA ILE A 54 -7.51 -1.56 -13.63
C ILE A 54 -7.80 -2.69 -12.64
N LEU A 55 -6.85 -3.60 -12.42
CA LEU A 55 -6.99 -4.70 -11.46
C LEU A 55 -7.18 -4.18 -10.02
N LEU A 56 -6.35 -3.22 -9.61
CA LEU A 56 -6.45 -2.59 -8.29
C LEU A 56 -7.76 -1.81 -8.07
N GLN A 57 -8.27 -1.13 -9.10
CA GLN A 57 -9.57 -0.45 -9.03
C GLN A 57 -10.74 -1.44 -9.01
N GLY A 58 -10.58 -2.61 -9.62
CA GLY A 58 -11.53 -3.72 -9.55
C GLY A 58 -11.46 -4.51 -8.25
N ALA A 59 -10.57 -4.15 -7.32
CA ALA A 59 -10.28 -4.92 -6.11
C ALA A 59 -9.95 -6.39 -6.40
N ASP A 60 -9.22 -6.64 -7.49
CA ASP A 60 -8.76 -7.97 -7.85
C ASP A 60 -7.88 -8.55 -6.73
N PRO A 61 -8.24 -9.69 -6.12
CA PRO A 61 -7.53 -10.22 -4.95
C PRO A 61 -6.04 -10.45 -5.20
N VAL A 62 -5.67 -10.95 -6.38
CA VAL A 62 -4.27 -11.23 -6.73
C VAL A 62 -3.48 -9.94 -6.81
N ALA A 63 -4.01 -8.91 -7.47
CA ALA A 63 -3.34 -7.61 -7.55
C ALA A 63 -3.21 -6.91 -6.19
N LEU A 64 -4.19 -7.09 -5.29
CA LEU A 64 -4.12 -6.57 -3.92
C LEU A 64 -3.05 -7.31 -3.12
N ASP A 65 -2.99 -8.65 -3.22
CA ASP A 65 -2.01 -9.48 -2.52
C ASP A 65 -0.59 -9.16 -2.99
N GLU A 66 -0.38 -9.01 -4.30
CA GLU A 66 0.89 -8.58 -4.87
C GLU A 66 1.32 -7.21 -4.33
N LEU A 67 0.40 -6.25 -4.23
CA LEU A 67 0.71 -4.94 -3.66
C LEU A 67 1.03 -5.03 -2.16
N ALA A 68 0.28 -5.82 -1.40
CA ALA A 68 0.56 -6.04 0.02
C ALA A 68 1.95 -6.67 0.23
N ALA A 69 2.31 -7.65 -0.60
CA ALA A 69 3.62 -8.28 -0.59
C ALA A 69 4.74 -7.27 -0.90
N GLU A 70 4.60 -6.46 -1.95
CA GLU A 70 5.57 -5.41 -2.30
C GLU A 70 5.77 -4.39 -1.16
N LEU A 71 4.67 -3.95 -0.52
CA LEU A 71 4.76 -3.02 0.60
C LEU A 71 5.45 -3.66 1.83
N ASN A 72 5.20 -4.95 2.06
CA ASN A 72 5.86 -5.72 3.11
C ASN A 72 7.35 -5.97 2.82
N GLU A 73 7.74 -6.15 1.56
CA GLU A 73 9.14 -6.24 1.15
C GLU A 73 9.86 -4.89 1.31
N LEU A 74 9.20 -3.78 0.98
CA LEU A 74 9.73 -2.44 1.22
C LEU A 74 10.00 -2.18 2.71
N ARG A 75 9.18 -2.75 3.61
CA ARG A 75 9.46 -2.80 5.06
C ARG A 75 10.67 -3.68 5.38
N ALA A 76 10.76 -4.88 4.83
CA ALA A 76 11.85 -5.82 5.10
C ALA A 76 13.24 -5.25 4.74
N LEU A 77 13.29 -4.31 3.80
CA LEU A 77 14.50 -3.59 3.42
C LEU A 77 14.91 -2.47 4.41
N ASP A 78 14.07 -2.14 5.40
CA ASP A 78 14.38 -1.15 6.46
C ASP A 78 13.82 -1.59 7.84
N PRO A 79 14.35 -2.68 8.42
CA PRO A 79 13.85 -3.25 9.68
C PRO A 79 14.11 -2.35 10.91
N ALA A 80 14.94 -1.32 10.77
CA ALA A 80 15.41 -0.49 11.88
C ALA A 80 14.79 0.91 11.94
N GLY A 81 14.05 1.35 10.91
CA GLY A 81 13.49 2.72 10.87
C GLY A 81 14.56 3.79 11.13
N LEU A 82 15.80 3.53 10.75
CA LEU A 82 16.95 4.39 11.03
C LEU A 82 17.05 5.47 9.95
N ARG A 83 16.17 6.47 10.04
CA ARG A 83 16.37 7.80 9.46
C ARG A 83 15.75 8.87 10.35
#